data_AF-A0A913XRV2-F1
#
_entry.id   AF-A0A913XRV2-F1
#
_cell.length_a   1.000
_cell.length_b   1.000
_cell.length_c   1.000
_cell.angle_alpha   90.00
_cell.angle_beta   90.00
_cell.angle_gamma   90.00
#
_symmetry.space_group_name_H-M   'P 1'
#
loop_
_entity.id
_entity.type
_entity.pdbx_description
1 polymer ?
#
loop_
_entity_poly.entity_id
_entity_poly.type
_entity_poly.pdbx_seq_one_letter_code
_entity_poly.pdbx_strand_id
1 'polypeptide(L)'
;MAGLKVLLVIVLTSLAVDESMCHVVPTSKQSQSSQSFGASAISSLMIFSQQLKSLEDTVKRQNKKIENQNDRLEKLKASINDKATKFSVHKVRSELRNKFDVIRQDLEMRKRGIEQYRNKMNKLENIISTTQSDYSDIEMKVDVVRERFDDLSTKCRRVKTGWNNRANGEILFLDRHYLSCRSNEFIHSFLLERRSDVPWSMVRYVYECCKYTI
;
A
#
# COMPACT_ATOMS: atom_id res chain seq x y z
N MET A 1 -24.43 -24.06 3.09
CA MET A 1 -25.33 -25.22 3.10
C MET A 1 -26.78 -24.76 2.91
N ALA A 2 -27.14 -24.31 1.70
CA ALA A 2 -28.51 -23.86 1.40
C ALA A 2 -29.01 -24.26 0.00
N GLY A 3 -28.15 -24.80 -0.89
CA GLY A 3 -28.51 -25.16 -2.26
C GLY A 3 -29.08 -26.56 -2.46
N LEU A 4 -29.07 -27.43 -1.45
CA LEU A 4 -29.46 -28.84 -1.61
C LEU A 4 -30.95 -29.12 -1.30
N LYS A 5 -31.69 -28.13 -0.77
CA LYS A 5 -33.12 -28.30 -0.42
C LYS A 5 -34.08 -27.99 -1.57
N VAL A 6 -33.63 -27.31 -2.63
CA VAL A 6 -34.52 -26.86 -3.72
C VAL A 6 -34.73 -27.96 -4.78
N LEU A 7 -33.79 -28.89 -4.95
CA LEU A 7 -33.93 -29.95 -5.96
C LEU A 7 -34.87 -31.10 -5.55
N LEU A 8 -35.17 -31.26 -4.25
CA LEU A 8 -36.03 -32.35 -3.77
C LEU A 8 -37.53 -32.05 -3.93
N VAL A 9 -37.91 -30.78 -4.12
CA VAL A 9 -39.32 -30.36 -4.18
C VAL A 9 -39.91 -30.49 -5.59
N ILE A 10 -39.08 -30.47 -6.64
CA ILE A 10 -39.57 -30.49 -8.04
C ILE A 10 -39.86 -31.92 -8.56
N VAL A 11 -39.38 -32.97 -7.87
CA VAL A 11 -39.58 -34.36 -8.32
C VAL A 11 -40.86 -35.01 -7.76
N LEU A 12 -41.56 -34.35 -6.83
CA LEU A 12 -42.72 -34.94 -6.12
C LEU A 12 -44.11 -34.50 -6.63
N THR A 13 -44.23 -33.68 -7.68
CA THR A 13 -45.54 -33.13 -8.13
C THR A 13 -46.05 -33.64 -9.48
N SER A 14 -45.61 -34.79 -9.98
CA SER A 14 -46.10 -35.36 -11.26
C SER A 14 -46.77 -36.73 -11.17
N LEU A 15 -47.16 -37.16 -9.97
CA LEU A 15 -48.06 -38.31 -9.76
C LEU A 15 -49.47 -37.81 -9.43
N ALA A 16 -50.16 -37.27 -10.45
CA ALA A 16 -51.61 -37.15 -10.43
C ALA A 16 -52.18 -38.36 -11.18
N VAL A 17 -52.66 -39.33 -10.40
CA VAL A 17 -53.45 -40.47 -10.86
C VAL A 17 -54.85 -39.93 -11.16
N ASP A 18 -55.24 -39.97 -12.43
CA ASP A 18 -56.61 -39.67 -12.86
C ASP A 18 -57.41 -40.99 -12.80
N GLU A 19 -57.99 -41.24 -11.63
CA GLU A 19 -59.06 -42.22 -11.41
C GLU A 19 -60.40 -41.54 -11.69
N SER A 20 -60.97 -41.74 -12.87
CA SER A 20 -62.43 -41.67 -13.05
C SER A 20 -62.86 -42.35 -14.35
N MET A 21 -63.48 -43.52 -14.24
CA MET A 21 -64.64 -43.93 -15.04
C MET A 21 -65.00 -45.37 -14.65
N CYS A 22 -66.13 -45.55 -13.97
CA CYS A 22 -67.16 -46.56 -14.28
C CYS A 22 -68.24 -46.57 -13.19
N HIS A 23 -69.40 -46.00 -13.48
CA HIS A 23 -70.67 -46.47 -12.95
C HIS A 23 -71.80 -45.95 -13.82
N VAL A 24 -72.33 -46.79 -14.72
CA VAL A 24 -73.78 -46.84 -15.03
C VAL A 24 -74.10 -48.29 -15.42
N VAL A 25 -74.85 -48.97 -14.56
CA VAL A 25 -75.59 -50.20 -14.84
C VAL A 25 -76.98 -49.77 -15.30
N PRO A 26 -77.55 -50.36 -16.37
CA PRO A 26 -78.99 -50.44 -16.51
C PRO A 26 -79.49 -51.85 -16.21
N THR A 27 -80.48 -51.85 -15.33
CA THR A 27 -81.37 -52.91 -14.89
C THR A 27 -82.08 -53.68 -16.01
N SER A 28 -82.31 -54.97 -15.75
CA SER A 28 -83.12 -55.88 -16.52
C SER A 28 -84.63 -55.57 -16.43
N LYS A 29 -85.36 -55.78 -17.54
CA LYS A 29 -86.76 -56.21 -17.54
C LYS A 29 -86.98 -57.23 -18.66
N GLN A 30 -87.65 -58.32 -18.29
CA GLN A 30 -88.08 -59.44 -19.14
C GLN A 30 -89.09 -58.99 -20.20
N SER A 31 -89.03 -59.56 -21.41
CA SER A 31 -90.10 -60.41 -21.94
C SER A 31 -89.68 -61.05 -23.28
N GLN A 32 -89.76 -62.39 -23.31
CA GLN A 32 -90.14 -63.27 -24.42
C GLN A 32 -89.98 -62.74 -25.86
N SER A 33 -89.11 -63.37 -26.66
CA SER A 33 -89.51 -64.49 -27.53
C SER A 33 -88.38 -64.90 -28.48
N SER A 34 -88.14 -66.21 -28.52
CA SER A 34 -87.60 -66.99 -29.66
C SER A 34 -86.18 -66.72 -30.20
N GLN A 35 -85.40 -67.81 -30.14
CA GLN A 35 -84.36 -68.27 -31.08
C GLN A 35 -82.87 -67.96 -30.82
N SER A 36 -82.07 -69.03 -30.96
CA SER A 36 -80.60 -69.12 -31.13
C SER A 36 -79.73 -69.13 -29.86
N PHE A 37 -79.63 -70.30 -29.23
CA PHE A 37 -78.57 -70.64 -28.28
C PHE A 37 -77.28 -70.96 -29.05
N GLY A 38 -76.31 -70.04 -29.09
CA GLY A 38 -74.99 -70.26 -29.68
C GLY A 38 -74.06 -69.03 -29.82
N ALA A 39 -74.58 -67.80 -29.77
CA ALA A 39 -73.82 -66.60 -30.14
C ALA A 39 -73.23 -65.75 -28.98
N SER A 40 -73.64 -65.95 -27.72
CA SER A 40 -73.32 -65.02 -26.60
C SER A 40 -71.92 -65.19 -25.99
N ALA A 41 -71.44 -66.43 -25.82
CA ALA A 41 -70.10 -66.68 -25.29
C ALA A 41 -69.00 -66.28 -26.28
N ILE A 42 -69.26 -66.49 -27.58
CA ILE A 42 -68.33 -66.16 -28.67
C ILE A 42 -68.19 -64.65 -28.84
N SER A 43 -69.28 -63.89 -28.71
CA SER A 43 -69.25 -62.42 -28.75
C SER A 43 -68.44 -61.83 -27.59
N SER A 44 -68.61 -62.36 -26.38
CA SER A 44 -67.85 -61.94 -25.19
C SER A 44 -66.35 -62.25 -25.33
N LEU A 45 -66.01 -63.41 -25.91
CA LEU A 45 -64.63 -63.81 -26.24
C LEU A 45 -63.99 -62.91 -27.31
N MET A 46 -64.75 -62.50 -28.33
CA MET A 46 -64.28 -61.53 -29.33
C MET A 46 -63.99 -60.16 -28.71
N ILE A 47 -64.85 -59.68 -27.81
CA ILE A 47 -64.65 -58.41 -27.10
C ILE A 47 -63.39 -58.49 -26.23
N PHE A 48 -63.20 -59.59 -25.50
CA PHE A 48 -62.01 -59.81 -24.67
C PHE A 48 -60.73 -59.90 -25.53
N SER A 49 -60.79 -60.58 -26.67
CA SER A 49 -59.68 -60.66 -27.64
C SER A 49 -59.29 -59.27 -28.18
N GLN A 50 -60.28 -58.42 -28.49
CA GLN A 50 -60.02 -57.03 -28.89
C GLN A 50 -59.40 -56.20 -27.76
N GLN A 51 -59.86 -56.39 -26.51
CA GLN A 51 -59.28 -55.72 -25.35
C GLN A 51 -57.83 -56.15 -25.08
N LEU A 52 -57.52 -57.44 -25.20
CA LEU A 52 -56.16 -57.95 -25.09
C LEU A 52 -55.25 -57.36 -26.16
N LYS A 53 -55.72 -57.25 -27.40
CA LYS A 53 -54.97 -56.62 -28.49
C LYS A 53 -54.71 -55.13 -28.23
N SER A 54 -55.72 -54.41 -27.73
CA SER A 54 -55.58 -53.00 -27.34
C SER A 54 -54.57 -52.81 -26.18
N LEU A 55 -54.58 -53.73 -25.22
CA LEU A 55 -53.62 -53.76 -24.12
C LEU A 55 -52.20 -54.03 -24.63
N GLU A 56 -52.03 -55.02 -25.51
CA GLU A 56 -50.75 -55.34 -26.16
C GLU A 56 -50.17 -54.13 -26.91
N ASP A 57 -51.01 -53.43 -27.68
CA ASP A 57 -50.62 -52.22 -28.39
C ASP A 57 -50.21 -51.09 -27.43
N THR A 58 -50.90 -50.99 -26.29
CA THR A 58 -50.59 -50.01 -25.24
C THR A 58 -49.27 -50.32 -24.56
N VAL A 59 -49.00 -51.58 -24.22
CA VAL A 59 -47.73 -52.05 -23.67
C VAL A 59 -46.59 -51.77 -24.66
N LYS A 60 -46.76 -52.08 -25.95
CA LYS A 60 -45.76 -51.75 -26.99
C LYS A 60 -45.48 -50.25 -27.08
N ARG A 61 -46.52 -49.41 -27.05
CA ARG A 61 -46.36 -47.95 -27.06
C ARG A 61 -45.63 -47.43 -25.82
N GLN A 62 -45.93 -47.96 -24.64
CA GLN A 62 -45.24 -47.58 -23.41
C GLN A 62 -43.78 -48.03 -23.43
N ASN A 63 -43.49 -49.23 -23.93
CA ASN A 63 -42.12 -49.73 -24.03
C ASN A 63 -41.26 -48.81 -24.91
N LYS A 64 -41.80 -48.36 -26.04
CA LYS A 64 -41.13 -47.39 -26.92
C LYS A 64 -40.93 -46.00 -26.26
N LYS A 65 -41.86 -45.57 -25.41
CA LYS A 65 -41.69 -44.32 -24.63
C LYS A 65 -40.58 -44.47 -23.59
N ILE A 66 -40.51 -45.61 -22.90
CA ILE A 66 -39.48 -45.92 -21.90
C ILE A 66 -38.10 -45.91 -22.57
N GLU A 67 -37.98 -46.56 -23.73
CA GLU A 67 -36.72 -46.60 -24.50
C GLU A 67 -36.26 -45.19 -24.88
N ASN A 68 -37.15 -44.37 -25.46
CA ASN A 68 -36.84 -42.97 -25.78
C ASN A 68 -36.47 -42.12 -24.55
N GLN A 69 -37.08 -42.40 -23.40
CA GLN A 69 -36.73 -41.72 -22.15
C GLN A 69 -35.35 -42.15 -21.66
N ASN A 70 -35.01 -43.43 -21.78
CA ASN A 70 -33.70 -43.96 -21.40
C ASN A 70 -32.58 -43.31 -22.23
N ASP A 71 -32.80 -43.17 -23.53
CA ASP A 71 -31.87 -42.46 -24.43
C ASP A 71 -31.68 -40.98 -24.05
N ARG A 72 -32.76 -40.31 -23.67
CA ARG A 72 -32.70 -38.93 -23.17
C ARG A 72 -31.93 -38.84 -21.86
N LEU A 73 -32.11 -39.82 -20.97
CA LEU A 73 -31.45 -39.89 -19.67
C LEU A 73 -29.93 -40.04 -19.85
N GLU A 74 -29.49 -40.91 -20.75
CA GLU A 74 -28.06 -41.11 -21.05
C GLU A 74 -27.44 -39.86 -21.71
N LYS A 75 -28.15 -39.20 -22.63
CA LYS A 75 -27.68 -37.91 -23.20
C LYS A 75 -27.55 -36.83 -22.13
N LEU A 76 -28.51 -36.74 -21.21
CA LEU A 76 -28.47 -35.76 -20.13
C LEU A 76 -27.31 -36.04 -19.17
N LYS A 77 -27.10 -37.32 -18.82
CA LYS A 77 -25.97 -37.77 -17.99
C LYS A 77 -24.62 -37.43 -18.61
N ALA A 78 -24.46 -37.65 -19.92
CA ALA A 78 -23.26 -37.25 -20.65
C ALA A 78 -23.06 -35.73 -20.62
N SER A 79 -24.12 -34.94 -20.84
CA SER A 79 -24.05 -33.47 -20.79
C SER A 79 -23.73 -32.93 -19.39
N ILE A 80 -24.26 -33.56 -18.33
CA ILE A 80 -23.93 -33.23 -16.94
C ILE A 80 -22.45 -33.52 -16.68
N ASN A 81 -21.94 -34.66 -17.12
CA ASN A 81 -20.54 -35.03 -16.90
C ASN A 81 -19.58 -34.11 -17.67
N ASP A 82 -19.89 -33.77 -18.93
CA ASP A 82 -19.14 -32.79 -19.72
C ASP A 82 -19.12 -31.40 -19.06
N LYS A 83 -20.27 -30.92 -18.56
CA LYS A 83 -20.33 -29.64 -17.83
C LYS A 83 -19.55 -29.68 -16.51
N ALA A 84 -19.57 -30.82 -15.81
CA ALA A 84 -18.84 -31.01 -14.57
C ALA A 84 -17.32 -31.00 -14.80
N THR A 85 -16.83 -31.64 -15.87
CA THR A 85 -15.40 -31.64 -16.23
C THR A 85 -14.93 -30.29 -16.79
N LYS A 86 -15.79 -29.59 -17.54
CA LYS A 86 -15.53 -28.23 -18.04
C LYS A 86 -15.38 -27.20 -16.92
N PHE A 87 -15.99 -27.45 -15.76
CA PHE A 87 -15.81 -26.68 -14.53
C PHE A 87 -14.48 -27.08 -13.83
N SER A 88 -13.34 -26.73 -14.43
CA SER A 88 -11.98 -26.93 -13.89
C SER A 88 -11.66 -26.01 -12.68
N VAL A 89 -12.67 -25.69 -11.88
CA VAL A 89 -12.62 -24.82 -10.68
C VAL A 89 -11.54 -25.25 -9.70
N HIS A 90 -11.19 -26.53 -9.64
CA HIS A 90 -10.10 -27.01 -8.80
C HIS A 90 -8.75 -26.40 -9.19
N LYS A 91 -8.44 -26.30 -10.50
CA LYS A 91 -7.18 -25.74 -10.98
C LYS A 91 -7.09 -24.25 -10.69
N VAL A 92 -8.15 -23.51 -11.00
CA VAL A 92 -8.24 -22.07 -10.69
C VAL A 92 -8.12 -21.84 -9.19
N ARG A 93 -8.75 -22.69 -8.36
CA ARG A 93 -8.66 -22.61 -6.90
C ARG A 93 -7.24 -22.86 -6.38
N SER A 94 -6.53 -23.84 -6.94
CA SER A 94 -5.13 -24.10 -6.53
C SER A 94 -4.21 -22.96 -6.94
N GLU A 95 -4.34 -22.44 -8.16
CA GLU A 95 -3.52 -21.31 -8.63
C GLU A 95 -3.79 -20.05 -7.81
N LEU A 96 -5.06 -19.77 -7.52
CA LEU A 96 -5.45 -18.63 -6.70
C LEU A 96 -4.90 -18.75 -5.28
N ARG A 97 -4.96 -19.95 -4.67
CA ARG A 97 -4.39 -20.19 -3.34
C ARG A 97 -2.88 -19.95 -3.33
N ASN A 98 -2.17 -20.51 -4.30
CA ASN A 98 -0.72 -20.34 -4.40
C ASN A 98 -0.34 -18.86 -4.57
N LYS A 99 -1.05 -18.13 -5.43
CA LYS A 99 -0.84 -16.68 -5.59
C LYS A 99 -1.13 -15.91 -4.30
N PHE A 100 -2.17 -16.31 -3.56
CA PHE A 100 -2.51 -15.70 -2.28
C PHE A 100 -1.41 -15.92 -1.23
N ASP A 101 -0.82 -17.11 -1.19
CA ASP A 101 0.27 -17.44 -0.26
C ASP A 101 1.54 -16.64 -0.59
N VAL A 102 1.88 -16.48 -1.87
CA VAL A 102 3.00 -15.63 -2.31
C VAL A 102 2.78 -14.18 -1.91
N ILE A 103 1.59 -13.62 -2.18
CA ILE A 103 1.25 -12.24 -1.81
C ILE A 103 1.33 -12.05 -0.29
N ARG A 104 0.82 -13.01 0.48
CA ARG A 104 0.88 -12.99 1.94
C ARG A 104 2.31 -12.95 2.46
N GLN A 105 3.21 -13.75 1.88
CA GLN A 105 4.62 -13.73 2.24
C GLN A 105 5.29 -12.40 1.90
N ASP A 106 5.01 -11.84 0.72
CA ASP A 106 5.54 -10.53 0.32
C ASP A 106 5.07 -9.41 1.28
N LEU A 107 3.80 -9.44 1.70
CA LEU A 107 3.27 -8.50 2.68
C LEU A 107 4.00 -8.58 4.03
N GLU A 108 4.30 -9.78 4.52
CA GLU A 108 5.06 -9.94 5.77
C GLU A 108 6.50 -9.45 5.64
N MET A 109 7.16 -9.67 4.50
CA MET A 109 8.50 -9.14 4.26
C MET A 109 8.50 -7.61 4.19
N ARG A 110 7.55 -7.02 3.46
CA ARG A 110 7.39 -5.55 3.40
C ARG A 110 7.10 -4.96 4.76
N LYS A 111 6.24 -5.60 5.57
CA LYS A 111 5.94 -5.18 6.95
C LYS A 111 7.20 -5.13 7.81
N ARG A 112 8.07 -6.14 7.73
CA ARG A 112 9.37 -6.13 8.42
C ARG A 112 10.28 -5.00 7.94
N GLY A 113 10.31 -4.76 6.62
CA GLY A 113 11.08 -3.64 6.04
C GLY A 113 10.61 -2.29 6.57
N ILE A 114 9.29 -2.06 6.61
CA ILE A 114 8.69 -0.84 7.17
C ILE A 114 9.11 -0.63 8.62
N GLU A 115 9.09 -1.69 9.44
CA GLU A 115 9.49 -1.60 10.85
C GLU A 115 10.97 -1.24 11.01
N GLN A 116 11.85 -1.76 10.15
CA GLN A 116 13.26 -1.38 10.15
C GLN A 116 13.44 0.11 9.83
N TYR A 117 12.72 0.63 8.84
CA TYR A 117 12.78 2.05 8.50
C TYR A 117 12.22 2.93 9.62
N ARG A 118 11.12 2.51 10.28
CA ARG A 118 10.55 3.21 11.43
C ARG A 118 11.58 3.36 12.56
N ASN A 119 12.30 2.29 12.88
CA ASN A 119 13.35 2.33 13.91
C ASN A 119 14.53 3.23 13.54
N LYS A 120 14.89 3.31 12.25
CA LYS A 120 15.91 4.26 11.77
C LYS A 120 15.43 5.71 11.88
N MET A 121 14.16 5.98 11.57
CA MET A 121 13.56 7.32 11.71
C MET A 121 13.56 7.77 13.16
N ASN A 122 13.16 6.91 14.11
CA ASN A 122 13.21 7.25 15.54
C ASN A 122 14.63 7.60 16.01
N LYS A 123 15.66 6.91 15.51
CA LYS A 123 17.07 7.24 15.82
C LYS A 123 17.47 8.60 15.27
N LEU A 124 17.05 8.91 14.04
CA LEU A 124 17.33 10.20 13.41
C LEU A 124 16.62 11.35 14.12
N GLU A 125 15.37 11.17 14.53
CA GLU A 125 14.61 12.15 15.30
C GLU A 125 15.31 12.50 16.63
N ASN A 126 15.82 11.49 17.34
CA ASN A 126 16.58 11.72 18.57
C ASN A 126 17.86 12.53 18.29
N ILE A 127 18.62 12.19 17.24
CA ILE A 127 19.84 12.92 16.86
C ILE A 127 19.52 14.37 16.49
N ILE A 128 18.44 14.62 15.76
CA ILE A 128 17.99 15.97 15.41
C ILE A 128 17.68 16.74 16.69
N SER A 129 16.95 16.14 17.63
CA SER A 129 16.60 16.78 18.89
C SER A 129 17.83 17.15 19.73
N THR A 130 18.83 16.27 19.83
CA THR A 130 20.06 16.58 20.58
C THR A 130 20.88 17.66 19.88
N THR A 131 21.01 17.56 18.55
CA THR A 131 21.76 18.54 17.75
C THR A 131 21.15 19.94 17.85
N GLN A 132 19.82 20.03 17.87
CA GLN A 132 19.12 21.30 18.03
C GLN A 132 19.35 21.92 19.42
N SER A 133 19.38 21.11 20.47
CA SER A 133 19.75 21.55 21.83
C SER A 133 21.20 22.06 21.86
N ASP A 134 22.13 21.28 21.30
CA ASP A 134 23.55 21.64 21.26
C ASP A 134 23.78 22.95 20.49
N TYR A 135 23.06 23.14 19.38
CA TYR A 135 23.14 24.37 18.60
C TYR A 135 22.67 25.58 19.41
N SER A 136 21.54 25.47 20.11
CA SER A 136 21.04 26.54 20.99
C SER A 136 22.05 26.88 22.10
N ASP A 137 22.70 25.87 22.68
CA ASP A 137 23.72 26.07 23.71
C ASP A 137 24.97 26.75 23.17
N ILE A 138 25.39 26.41 21.96
CA ILE A 138 26.53 27.04 21.29
C ILE A 138 26.20 28.48 20.94
N GLU A 139 25.00 28.75 20.42
CA GLU A 139 24.53 30.10 20.08
C GLU A 139 24.59 31.01 21.32
N MET A 140 24.06 30.56 22.46
CA MET A 140 24.18 31.30 23.72
C MET A 140 25.63 31.55 24.14
N LYS A 141 26.53 30.58 23.95
CA LYS A 141 27.97 30.75 24.27
C LYS A 141 28.63 31.75 23.34
N VAL A 142 28.24 31.78 22.07
CA VAL A 142 28.75 32.75 21.09
C VAL A 142 28.32 34.16 21.48
N ASP A 143 27.06 34.36 21.88
CA ASP A 143 26.57 35.66 22.33
C ASP A 143 27.36 36.16 23.55
N VAL A 144 27.60 35.31 24.55
CA VAL A 144 28.42 35.67 25.72
C VAL A 144 29.85 36.09 25.33
N VAL A 145 30.47 35.38 24.38
CA VAL A 145 31.81 35.74 23.92
C VAL A 145 31.78 37.04 23.14
N ARG A 146 30.78 37.23 22.28
CA ARG A 146 30.60 38.45 21.49
C ARG A 146 30.44 39.66 22.40
N GLU A 147 29.57 39.60 23.40
CA GLU A 147 29.37 40.67 24.38
C GLU A 147 30.68 41.04 25.08
N ARG A 148 31.50 40.05 25.47
CA ARG A 148 32.83 40.30 26.08
C ARG A 148 33.81 40.98 25.13
N PHE A 149 33.71 40.74 23.82
CA PHE A 149 34.59 41.34 22.82
C PHE A 149 34.10 42.70 22.33
N ASP A 150 32.79 42.97 22.35
CA ASP A 150 32.22 44.26 21.99
C ASP A 150 32.67 45.36 22.98
N ASP A 151 32.86 45.01 24.26
CA ASP A 151 33.43 45.92 25.27
C ASP A 151 34.94 46.16 25.07
N LEU A 152 35.65 45.28 24.34
CA LEU A 152 37.07 45.42 24.08
C LEU A 152 37.33 46.38 22.91
N SER A 153 37.31 47.68 23.20
CA SER A 153 37.69 48.72 22.23
C SER A 153 39.13 49.19 22.47
N THR A 154 39.81 49.69 21.43
CA THR A 154 41.13 50.30 21.56
C THR A 154 41.03 51.80 21.32
N LYS A 155 41.39 52.60 22.34
CA LYS A 155 41.51 54.05 22.19
C LYS A 155 42.95 54.43 21.91
N CYS A 156 43.18 55.06 20.77
CA CYS A 156 44.51 55.45 20.32
C CYS A 156 44.71 56.98 20.35
N ARG A 157 45.92 57.41 20.67
CA ARG A 157 46.37 58.79 20.60
C ARG A 157 47.63 58.85 19.75
N ARG A 158 47.62 59.73 18.75
CA ARG A 158 48.78 60.01 17.92
C ARG A 158 49.75 60.95 18.65
N VAL A 159 51.03 60.59 18.65
CA VAL A 159 52.13 61.29 19.31
C VAL A 159 53.25 61.51 18.31
N LYS A 160 54.04 62.56 18.52
CA LYS A 160 55.18 62.88 17.66
C LYS A 160 56.39 63.18 18.51
N THR A 161 57.56 62.71 18.10
CA THR A 161 58.81 63.19 18.68
C THR A 161 59.11 64.61 18.20
N GLY A 162 60.05 65.28 18.87
CA GLY A 162 60.65 66.51 18.33
C GLY A 162 61.31 66.27 16.96
N TRP A 163 61.43 67.33 16.18
CA TRP A 163 62.22 67.34 14.95
C TRP A 163 63.71 67.25 15.32
N ASN A 164 64.44 66.36 14.67
CA ASN A 164 65.88 66.28 14.80
C ASN A 164 66.54 66.25 13.41
N ASN A 165 67.78 66.73 13.33
CA ASN A 165 68.52 66.73 12.07
C ASN A 165 68.91 65.29 11.73
N ARG A 166 68.87 64.92 10.43
CA ARG A 166 69.46 63.72 9.76
C ARG A 166 68.47 62.82 9.04
N ALA A 167 67.84 63.34 7.99
CA ALA A 167 67.13 62.51 7.01
C ALA A 167 68.06 61.63 6.12
N ASN A 168 69.36 61.92 6.06
CA ASN A 168 70.38 61.22 5.26
C ASN A 168 71.45 60.50 6.09
N GLY A 169 71.18 60.23 7.37
CA GLY A 169 72.04 59.37 8.19
C GLY A 169 71.75 57.89 7.93
N GLU A 170 72.70 57.01 8.23
CA GLU A 170 72.46 55.57 8.28
C GLU A 170 71.27 55.24 9.20
N ILE A 171 70.52 54.17 8.87
CA ILE A 171 69.38 53.65 9.67
C ILE A 171 69.75 53.45 11.15
N LEU A 172 71.05 53.25 11.45
CA LEU A 172 71.58 53.13 12.81
C LEU A 172 71.30 54.36 13.70
N PHE A 173 71.10 55.56 13.13
CA PHE A 173 70.87 56.81 13.88
C PHE A 173 69.40 57.06 14.28
N LEU A 174 68.52 56.10 13.99
CA LEU A 174 67.12 56.13 14.41
C LEU A 174 66.93 55.90 15.93
N ASP A 175 67.98 55.41 16.59
CA ASP A 175 68.11 55.24 18.05
C ASP A 175 68.00 56.56 18.86
N ARG A 176 68.14 57.72 18.20
CA ARG A 176 68.11 59.05 18.85
C ARG A 176 66.71 59.58 19.12
N HIS A 177 65.68 58.88 18.69
CA HIS A 177 64.30 59.24 18.97
C HIS A 177 63.72 58.30 20.03
N TYR A 178 63.41 58.87 21.20
CA TYR A 178 62.78 58.11 22.27
C TYR A 178 61.26 58.08 22.09
N LEU A 179 60.74 56.90 21.74
CA LEU A 179 59.30 56.63 21.65
C LEU A 179 58.81 56.25 23.05
N SER A 180 57.86 57.01 23.60
CA SER A 180 57.33 56.76 24.93
C SER A 180 55.82 56.96 24.97
N CYS A 181 55.12 55.90 25.37
CA CYS A 181 53.70 55.94 25.69
C CYS A 181 53.50 56.00 27.21
N ARG A 182 52.29 56.33 27.67
CA ARG A 182 51.96 56.28 29.11
C ARG A 182 52.04 54.84 29.63
N SER A 183 52.13 54.67 30.95
CA SER A 183 52.27 53.36 31.61
C SER A 183 51.13 52.36 31.31
N ASN A 184 49.97 52.82 30.85
CA ASN A 184 48.82 52.01 30.45
C ASN A 184 48.55 52.03 28.94
N GLU A 185 49.51 52.47 28.14
CA GLU A 185 49.43 52.54 26.69
C GLU A 185 50.51 51.64 26.07
N PHE A 186 50.21 51.03 24.92
CA PHE A 186 51.16 50.30 24.09
C PHE A 186 51.36 51.01 22.75
N ILE A 187 52.54 50.86 22.16
CA ILE A 187 52.82 51.37 20.80
C ILE A 187 52.12 50.46 19.80
N HIS A 188 51.23 51.00 18.98
CA HIS A 188 50.51 50.28 17.94
C HIS A 188 51.15 50.44 16.56
N SER A 189 51.57 51.66 16.24
CA SER A 189 52.18 52.00 14.95
C SER A 189 53.23 53.08 15.14
N PHE A 190 54.23 53.13 14.25
CA PHE A 190 55.16 54.24 14.15
C PHE A 190 55.59 54.43 12.69
N LEU A 191 55.78 55.69 12.31
CA LEU A 191 56.13 56.14 10.97
C LEU A 191 57.22 57.20 11.09
N LEU A 192 58.27 57.07 10.29
CA LEU A 192 59.28 58.11 10.15
C LEU A 192 58.80 59.18 9.17
N GLU A 193 58.64 60.40 9.65
CA GLU A 193 58.24 61.55 8.84
C GLU A 193 59.46 62.42 8.56
N ARG A 194 59.73 62.69 7.28
CA ARG A 194 60.76 63.64 6.83
C ARG A 194 60.10 64.99 6.57
N ARG A 195 60.74 66.07 7.00
CA ARG A 195 60.24 67.44 6.75
C ARG A 195 60.33 67.83 5.26
N SER A 196 61.26 67.24 4.53
CA SER A 196 61.52 67.41 3.09
C SER A 196 62.37 66.24 2.58
N ASP A 197 62.41 66.06 1.26
CA ASP A 197 63.19 65.01 0.59
C ASP A 197 64.68 65.32 0.49
N VAL A 198 65.09 66.54 0.86
CA VAL A 198 66.50 66.92 0.85
C VAL A 198 67.31 66.12 1.90
N PRO A 199 68.60 65.81 1.62
CA PRO A 199 69.43 65.00 2.51
C PRO A 199 69.57 65.56 3.94
N TRP A 200 69.62 66.88 4.08
CA TRP A 200 69.81 67.56 5.37
C TRP A 200 68.50 67.83 6.10
N SER A 201 67.39 67.27 5.63
CA SER A 201 66.08 67.49 6.23
C SER A 201 66.01 66.98 7.67
N MET A 202 65.12 67.59 8.44
CA MET A 202 64.73 67.10 9.75
C MET A 202 63.83 65.87 9.62
N VAL A 203 63.89 65.00 10.62
CA VAL A 203 63.04 63.82 10.78
C VAL A 203 62.38 63.81 12.15
N ARG A 204 61.25 63.12 12.25
CA ARG A 204 60.58 62.79 13.51
C ARG A 204 59.84 61.47 13.37
N TYR A 205 59.57 60.81 14.48
CA TYR A 205 58.58 59.75 14.49
C TYR A 205 57.18 60.28 14.76
N VAL A 206 56.22 59.78 14.00
CA VAL A 206 54.79 59.84 14.29
C VAL A 206 54.37 58.46 14.72
N TYR A 207 53.85 58.30 15.93
CA TYR A 207 53.48 57.00 16.47
C TYR A 207 52.14 57.06 17.19
N GLU A 208 51.48 55.92 17.29
CA GLU A 208 50.20 55.79 17.97
C GLU A 208 50.36 54.98 19.24
N CYS A 209 49.98 55.61 20.36
CA CYS A 209 49.87 54.98 21.66
C CYS A 209 48.41 54.59 21.85
N CYS A 210 48.13 53.30 21.94
CA CYS A 210 46.79 52.77 22.16
C CYS A 210 46.67 52.18 23.57
N LYS A 211 45.46 52.16 24.10
CA LYS A 211 45.14 51.41 25.31
C LYS A 211 43.85 50.65 25.10
N TYR A 212 43.70 49.54 25.80
CA TYR A 212 42.40 48.88 25.91
C TYR A 212 41.46 49.79 26.70
N THR A 213 40.29 50.01 26.14
CA THR A 213 39.10 50.47 26.85
C THR A 213 38.26 49.22 27.05
N ILE A 214 38.14 48.84 28.31
CA ILE A 214 37.20 47.84 28.82
C ILE A 214 36.08 48.65 29.46
#